data_AF-A0A9X2XB61-F1
#
_entry.id   AF-A0A9X2XB61-F1
#
_cell.length_a   1.000
_cell.length_b   1.000
_cell.length_c   1.000
_cell.angle_alpha   90.00
_cell.angle_beta   90.00
_cell.angle_gamma   90.00
#
_symmetry.space_group_name_H-M   'P 1'
#
loop_
_entity.id
_entity.type
_entity.pdbx_description
1 polymer ?
#
loop_
_entity_poly.entity_id
_entity_poly.type
_entity_poly.pdbx_seq_one_letter_code
_entity_poly.pdbx_strand_id
1 'polypeptide(L)'
;MRTLLGAVALLAISAAPGFAEQVTDVIEDMNERANTLKLQDGSEYILPETFSLDTVKVGDTVVITYEQGEGGQKIATEVQLQR
;
A
#
# COMPACT_ATOMS: atom_id res chain seq x y z
N MET A 1 -12.66 -58.61 -2.48
CA MET A 1 -13.02 -57.59 -1.47
C MET A 1 -12.54 -56.25 -1.98
N ARG A 2 -13.43 -55.27 -2.07
CA ARG A 2 -13.21 -53.95 -2.69
C ARG A 2 -12.63 -53.04 -1.61
N THR A 3 -11.41 -52.52 -1.78
CA THR A 3 -10.93 -51.39 -0.98
C THR A 3 -10.50 -50.26 -1.92
N LEU A 4 -11.48 -49.39 -2.08
CA LEU A 4 -11.46 -48.07 -2.67
C LEU A 4 -10.82 -47.06 -1.69
N LEU A 5 -10.25 -45.99 -2.25
CA LEU A 5 -10.08 -44.64 -1.66
C LEU A 5 -8.92 -44.47 -0.65
N GLY A 6 -8.10 -43.43 -0.70
CA GLY A 6 -8.17 -42.23 -1.55
C GLY A 6 -6.86 -41.45 -1.48
N ALA A 7 -6.46 -40.91 -2.63
CA ALA A 7 -5.39 -39.92 -2.70
C ALA A 7 -5.97 -38.58 -2.24
N VAL A 8 -5.64 -38.17 -1.02
CA VAL A 8 -5.94 -36.82 -0.53
C VAL A 8 -4.94 -35.88 -1.18
N ALA A 9 -5.37 -35.19 -2.24
CA ALA A 9 -4.61 -34.09 -2.82
C ALA A 9 -4.65 -32.92 -1.82
N LEU A 10 -3.55 -32.69 -1.11
CA LEU A 10 -3.34 -31.48 -0.33
C LEU A 10 -3.24 -30.31 -1.30
N LEU A 11 -4.34 -29.55 -1.42
CA LEU A 11 -4.32 -28.23 -2.05
C LEU A 11 -3.49 -27.31 -1.14
N ALA A 12 -2.21 -27.15 -1.47
CA ALA A 12 -1.38 -26.11 -0.90
C ALA A 12 -1.96 -24.76 -1.35
N ILE A 13 -2.74 -24.12 -0.48
CA ILE A 13 -3.11 -22.72 -0.65
C ILE A 13 -1.82 -21.93 -0.46
N SER A 14 -1.15 -21.59 -1.56
CA SER A 14 -0.06 -20.63 -1.54
C SER A 14 -0.66 -19.27 -1.21
N ALA A 15 -0.52 -18.82 0.03
CA ALA A 15 -0.75 -17.43 0.37
C ALA A 15 0.21 -16.60 -0.48
N ALA A 16 -0.33 -15.89 -1.49
CA ALA A 16 0.46 -14.93 -2.24
C ALA A 16 0.92 -13.86 -1.23
N PRO A 17 2.23 -13.56 -1.12
CA PRO A 17 2.67 -12.43 -0.33
C PRO A 17 1.99 -11.18 -0.89
N GLY A 18 1.38 -10.37 -0.01
CA GLY A 18 0.93 -9.03 -0.39
C GLY A 18 2.17 -8.25 -0.84
N PHE A 19 2.24 -7.91 -2.12
CA PHE A 19 3.34 -7.11 -2.64
C PHE A 19 3.08 -5.67 -2.25
N ALA A 20 3.91 -5.13 -1.36
CA ALA A 20 3.99 -3.69 -1.17
C ALA A 20 4.54 -3.08 -2.48
N GLU A 21 3.79 -2.13 -3.04
CA GLU A 21 4.13 -1.43 -4.27
C GLU A 21 4.78 -0.09 -3.92
N GLN A 22 5.69 0.39 -4.77
CA GLN A 22 6.40 1.65 -4.55
C GLN A 22 6.13 2.63 -5.69
N VAL A 23 5.85 3.88 -5.33
CA VAL A 23 5.70 4.99 -6.27
C VAL A 23 6.60 6.15 -5.84
N THR A 24 7.13 6.87 -6.83
CA THR A 24 7.86 8.12 -6.62
C THR A 24 7.16 9.21 -7.41
N ASP A 25 6.63 10.22 -6.72
CA ASP A 25 5.97 11.34 -7.38
C ASP A 25 5.93 12.59 -6.50
N VAL A 26 5.43 13.68 -7.04
CA VAL A 26 5.31 14.98 -6.38
C VAL A 26 3.96 15.09 -5.67
N ILE A 27 3.97 15.62 -4.44
CA ILE A 27 2.76 15.93 -3.68
C ILE A 27 1.98 17.05 -4.39
N GLU A 28 0.74 16.75 -4.78
CA GLU A 28 -0.23 17.71 -5.32
C GLU A 28 -1.06 18.36 -4.21
N ASP A 29 -1.55 17.56 -3.26
CA ASP A 29 -2.42 18.02 -2.17
C ASP A 29 -2.23 17.19 -0.89
N MET A 30 -2.58 17.78 0.26
CA MET A 30 -2.41 17.20 1.59
C MET A 30 -3.69 17.38 2.41
N ASN A 31 -4.26 16.30 2.94
CA ASN A 31 -5.47 16.36 3.77
C ASN A 31 -5.18 15.90 5.20
N GLU A 32 -4.90 16.86 6.08
CA GLU A 32 -4.63 16.62 7.50
C GLU A 32 -5.79 15.98 8.25
N ARG A 33 -7.04 16.22 7.82
CA ARG A 33 -8.23 15.65 8.48
C ARG A 33 -8.40 14.16 8.17
N ALA A 34 -8.07 13.76 6.95
CA ALA A 34 -8.15 12.37 6.51
C ALA A 34 -6.82 11.61 6.66
N ASN A 35 -5.74 12.32 6.98
CA ASN A 35 -4.36 11.82 6.98
C ASN A 35 -3.98 11.18 5.64
N THR A 36 -4.26 11.90 4.54
CA THR A 36 -3.98 11.44 3.17
C THR A 36 -3.08 12.41 2.40
N LEU A 37 -2.32 11.84 1.45
CA LEU A 37 -1.56 12.57 0.44
C LEU A 37 -2.10 12.26 -0.95
N LYS A 38 -2.27 13.29 -1.76
CA LYS A 38 -2.54 13.16 -3.20
C LYS A 38 -1.28 13.50 -3.98
N LEU A 39 -0.89 12.63 -4.91
CA LEU A 39 0.24 12.84 -5.81
C LEU A 39 -0.24 13.40 -7.16
N GLN A 40 0.67 13.95 -7.96
CA GLN A 40 0.36 14.55 -9.26
C GLN A 40 -0.16 13.55 -10.30
N ASP A 41 0.15 12.25 -10.16
CA ASP A 41 -0.46 11.17 -10.92
C ASP A 41 -1.99 11.00 -10.66
N GLY A 42 -2.53 11.70 -9.65
CA GLY A 42 -3.92 11.66 -9.24
C GLY A 42 -4.23 10.59 -8.19
N SER A 43 -3.25 9.81 -7.76
CA SER A 43 -3.38 8.79 -6.71
C SER A 43 -3.44 9.42 -5.33
N GLU A 44 -4.32 8.88 -4.48
CA GLU A 44 -4.42 9.25 -3.06
C GLU A 44 -3.95 8.10 -2.17
N TYR A 45 -3.16 8.42 -1.16
CA TYR A 45 -2.52 7.49 -0.24
C TYR A 45 -2.88 7.83 1.20
N ILE A 46 -3.34 6.83 1.95
CA ILE A 46 -3.55 6.93 3.40
C ILE A 46 -2.20 6.77 4.08
N LEU A 47 -1.82 7.72 4.92
CA LEU A 47 -0.51 7.73 5.55
C LEU A 47 -0.49 6.85 6.80
N PRO A 48 0.66 6.24 7.12
CA PRO A 48 0.81 5.54 8.37
C PRO A 48 0.81 6.54 9.53
N GLU A 49 0.29 6.15 10.70
CA GLU A 49 0.25 7.02 11.89
C GLU A 49 1.66 7.46 12.35
N THR A 50 2.70 6.74 11.94
CA THR A 50 4.10 7.04 12.22
C THR A 50 4.65 8.20 11.37
N PHE A 51 3.95 8.59 10.30
CA PHE A 51 4.36 9.68 9.42
C PHE A 51 3.58 10.96 9.73
N SER A 52 4.30 12.06 9.93
CA SER A 52 3.72 13.38 10.15
C SER A 52 3.74 14.19 8.85
N LEU A 53 2.57 14.71 8.47
CA LEU A 53 2.41 15.60 7.33
C LEU A 53 3.23 16.89 7.46
N ASP A 54 3.57 17.33 8.67
CA ASP A 54 4.39 18.52 8.91
C ASP A 54 5.84 18.38 8.39
N THR A 55 6.25 17.16 8.04
CA THR A 55 7.59 16.85 7.52
C THR A 55 7.76 17.08 6.03
N VAL A 56 6.65 17.29 5.30
CA VAL A 56 6.59 17.47 3.84
C VAL A 56 5.67 18.64 3.49
N LYS A 57 5.73 19.11 2.25
CA LYS A 57 4.81 20.13 1.72
C LYS A 57 4.40 19.81 0.29
N VAL A 58 3.30 20.42 -0.16
CA VAL A 58 2.91 20.41 -1.57
C VAL A 58 4.08 20.87 -2.46
N GLY A 59 4.34 20.10 -3.51
CA GLY A 59 5.49 20.29 -4.41
C GLY A 59 6.74 19.49 -4.03
N ASP A 60 6.79 18.83 -2.88
CA ASP A 60 7.88 17.91 -2.55
C ASP A 60 7.75 16.59 -3.31
N THR A 61 8.88 16.01 -3.72
CA THR A 61 8.94 14.67 -4.28
C THR A 61 9.06 13.65 -3.14
N VAL A 62 8.18 12.66 -3.12
CA VAL A 62 8.16 11.60 -2.12
C VAL A 62 8.21 10.24 -2.77
N VAL A 63 8.81 9.29 -2.04
CA VAL A 63 8.75 7.86 -2.34
C VAL A 63 7.77 7.23 -1.36
N ILE A 64 6.69 6.64 -1.86
CA ILE A 64 5.66 5.99 -1.06
C ILE A 64 5.70 4.49 -1.34
N THR A 65 5.92 3.71 -0.30
CA THR A 65 5.67 2.27 -0.31
C THR A 65 4.27 2.05 0.28
N TYR A 66 3.41 1.33 -0.43
CA TYR A 66 2.02 1.12 -0.03
C TYR A 66 1.55 -0.30 -0.27
N GLU A 67 0.52 -0.67 0.47
CA GLU A 67 -0.24 -1.90 0.27
C GLU A 67 -1.66 -1.57 -0.17
N GLN A 68 -2.29 -2.50 -0.89
CA GLN A 68 -3.67 -2.36 -1.29
C GLN A 68 -4.58 -2.89 -0.17
N GLY A 69 -5.28 -1.98 0.50
CA GLY A 69 -6.28 -2.28 1.51
C GLY A 69 -7.62 -2.73 0.92
N GLU A 70 -8.58 -3.03 1.80
CA GLU A 70 -9.93 -3.40 1.40
C GLU A 70 -10.59 -2.28 0.57
N GLY A 71 -11.34 -2.66 -0.47
CA GLY A 71 -12.02 -1.70 -1.34
C GLY A 71 -11.10 -0.88 -2.25
N GLY A 72 -9.82 -1.26 -2.40
CA GLY A 72 -8.87 -0.61 -3.30
C GLY A 72 -8.16 0.59 -2.71
N GLN A 73 -8.22 0.78 -1.39
CA GLN A 73 -7.48 1.83 -0.69
C GLN A 73 -5.97 1.61 -0.83
N LYS A 74 -5.21 2.68 -1.03
CA LYS A 74 -3.74 2.63 -1.02
C LYS A 74 -3.25 3.07 0.35
N ILE A 75 -2.80 2.12 1.16
CA ILE A 75 -2.34 2.38 2.53
C ILE A 75 -0.82 2.41 2.51
N ALA A 76 -0.24 3.59 2.69
CA ALA A 76 1.20 3.75 2.77
C ALA A 76 1.73 3.05 4.02
N THR A 77 2.68 2.15 3.81
CA THR A 77 3.44 1.50 4.88
C THR A 77 4.70 2.29 5.20
N GLU A 78 5.23 3.03 4.21
CA GLU A 78 6.40 3.88 4.36
C GLU A 78 6.31 5.09 3.43
N VAL A 79 6.74 6.25 3.92
CA VAL A 79 6.82 7.50 3.15
C VAL A 79 8.17 8.15 3.41
N GLN A 80 8.90 8.43 2.34
CA GLN A 80 10.21 9.05 2.40
C GLN A 80 10.25 10.31 1.53
N LEU A 81 10.77 11.40 2.08
CA LEU A 81 11.07 12.60 1.31
C LEU A 81 12.29 12.35 0.42
N GLN A 82 12.12 12.50 -0.90
CA GLN A 82 13.24 12.43 -1.84
C GLN A 82 14.00 13.77 -1.77
N ARG A 83 15.24 13.73 -1.28
CA ARG A 83 16.12 14.91 -1.18
C ARG A 83 17.11 15.01 -2.33
#